data_AF-A0A818H3K8-F1
#
_entry.id   AF-A0A818H3K8-F1
#
_cell.length_a   1.000
_cell.length_b   1.000
_cell.length_c   1.000
_cell.angle_alpha   90.00
_cell.angle_beta   90.00
_cell.angle_gamma   90.00
#
_symmetry.space_group_name_H-M   'P 1'
#
loop_
_entity.id
_entity.type
_entity.pdbx_description
1 polymer ?
#
loop_
_entity_poly.entity_id
_entity_poly.type
_entity_poly.pdbx_seq_one_letter_code
_entity_poly.pdbx_strand_id
1 'polypeptide(L)'
;MHTIFRIADVRRNEGQYWKIILSLTSDTDPELMKLADHLRQEIGGGSHLQQLGNLMQKTGKFDRAKDMFSTERNITSERTWFEQIRFNHQLGYIFRENGEFVKALSYYEKALDIQKANL
;
A
#
# COMPACT_ATOMS: atom_id res chain seq x y z
N MET A 1 -2.20 19.21 -0.94
CA MET A 1 -2.92 19.03 0.35
C MET A 1 -4.30 18.51 0.03
N HIS A 2 -4.66 17.34 0.56
CA HIS A 2 -6.04 16.85 0.51
C HIS A 2 -6.68 17.16 1.86
N THR A 3 -7.75 17.93 1.88
CA THR A 3 -8.52 18.24 3.08
C THR A 3 -9.54 17.14 3.31
N ILE A 4 -9.47 16.46 4.45
CA ILE A 4 -10.39 15.40 4.83
C ILE A 4 -11.48 16.01 5.72
N PHE A 5 -12.72 15.65 5.43
CA PHE A 5 -13.88 16.02 6.24
C PHE A 5 -14.57 14.75 6.74
N ARG A 6 -14.93 14.74 8.02
CA ARG A 6 -15.77 13.69 8.61
C ARG A 6 -17.22 14.14 8.56
N ILE A 7 -18.13 13.24 8.22
CA ILE A 7 -19.57 13.47 8.38
C ILE A 7 -19.88 13.41 9.87
N ALA A 8 -20.19 14.57 10.46
CA ALA A 8 -20.55 14.70 11.86
C ALA A 8 -22.02 14.41 12.09
N ASP A 9 -22.87 14.78 11.12
CA ASP A 9 -24.31 14.61 11.25
C ASP A 9 -25.00 14.63 9.88
N VAL A 10 -26.13 13.94 9.78
CA VAL A 10 -27.02 13.94 8.62
C VAL A 10 -28.44 14.09 9.13
N ARG A 11 -29.05 15.26 8.88
CA ARG A 11 -30.42 15.56 9.33
C ARG A 11 -31.32 15.86 8.16
N ARG A 12 -32.54 15.36 8.23
CA ARG A 12 -33.61 15.75 7.31
C ARG A 12 -34.16 17.10 7.77
N ASN A 13 -34.16 18.10 6.89
CA ASN A 13 -34.79 19.38 7.21
C ASN A 13 -36.31 19.29 6.97
N GLU A 14 -37.09 20.32 7.35
CA GLU A 14 -38.56 20.35 7.14
C GLU A 14 -39.02 20.31 5.66
N GLY A 15 -38.10 20.07 4.71
CA GLY A 15 -38.37 19.82 3.29
C GLY A 15 -37.81 18.47 2.78
N GLN A 16 -37.78 18.27 1.46
CA GLN A 16 -37.28 17.03 0.83
C GLN A 16 -35.75 16.88 0.82
N TYR A 17 -34.99 17.78 1.44
CA TYR A 17 -33.52 17.78 1.36
C TYR A 17 -32.86 17.34 2.67
N TRP A 18 -31.70 16.70 2.52
CA TRP A 18 -30.83 16.29 3.62
C TRP A 18 -29.73 17.31 3.84
N LYS A 19 -29.54 17.74 5.10
CA LYS A 19 -28.43 18.57 5.51
C LYS A 19 -27.33 17.68 6.09
N ILE A 20 -26.15 17.74 5.49
CA ILE A 20 -24.97 17.01 5.95
C ILE A 20 -24.04 18.02 6.64
N ILE A 21 -23.71 17.76 7.90
CA ILE A 21 -22.76 18.56 8.68
C ILE A 21 -21.40 17.88 8.58
N LEU A 22 -20.42 18.62 8.09
CA LEU A 22 -19.04 18.18 7.94
C LEU A 22 -18.16 18.85 9.00
N SER A 23 -17.25 18.07 9.59
CA SER A 23 -16.21 18.58 10.47
C SER A 23 -14.85 18.40 9.81
N LEU A 24 -14.04 19.46 9.82
CA LEU A 24 -12.66 19.40 9.38
C LEU A 24 -11.88 18.51 10.35
N THR A 25 -11.22 17.48 9.83
CA THR A 25 -10.40 16.58 10.64
C THR A 25 -8.96 17.07 10.68
N SER A 26 -8.33 16.97 11.85
CA SER A 26 -6.87 17.07 11.99
C SER A 26 -6.26 15.67 12.13
N ASP A 27 -4.94 15.59 12.04
CA ASP A 27 -4.19 14.33 12.24
C ASP A 27 -4.37 13.74 13.66
N THR A 28 -4.94 14.52 14.59
CA THR A 28 -5.25 14.13 15.97
C THR A 28 -6.72 13.74 16.18
N ASP A 29 -7.53 13.67 15.12
CA ASP A 29 -8.93 13.24 15.22
C ASP A 29 -9.00 11.77 15.70
N PRO A 30 -9.66 11.45 16.83
CA PRO A 30 -9.68 10.10 17.38
C PRO A 30 -10.33 9.05 16.47
N GLU A 31 -11.33 9.43 15.68
CA GLU A 31 -12.00 8.50 14.77
C GLU A 31 -11.13 8.24 13.54
N LEU A 32 -10.44 9.27 13.05
CA LEU A 32 -9.42 9.11 12.00
C LEU A 32 -8.27 8.21 12.48
N MET A 33 -7.82 8.37 13.73
CA MET A 33 -6.80 7.52 14.32
C MET A 33 -7.27 6.07 14.44
N LYS A 34 -8.49 5.81 14.92
CA LYS A 34 -9.06 4.45 14.97
C LYS A 34 -9.13 3.81 13.59
N LEU A 35 -9.56 4.56 12.57
CA LEU A 35 -9.59 4.07 11.20
C LEU A 35 -8.17 3.75 10.70
N ALA A 36 -7.20 4.63 10.96
CA ALA A 36 -5.81 4.41 10.59
C ALA A 36 -5.21 3.19 11.30
N ASP A 37 -5.53 2.98 12.58
CA ASP A 37 -5.08 1.83 13.36
C ASP A 37 -5.71 0.53 12.86
N HIS A 38 -7.01 0.53 12.55
CA HIS A 38 -7.67 -0.61 11.94
C HIS A 38 -7.05 -0.97 10.58
N LEU A 39 -6.79 0.03 9.73
CA LEU A 39 -6.09 -0.16 8.46
C LEU A 39 -4.68 -0.74 8.68
N ARG A 40 -3.91 -0.25 9.66
CA ARG A 40 -2.58 -0.80 9.98
C ARG A 40 -2.66 -2.25 10.45
N GLN A 41 -3.63 -2.59 11.29
CA GLN A 41 -3.85 -3.96 11.75
C GLN A 41 -4.23 -4.88 10.58
N GLU A 42 -5.11 -4.43 9.68
CA GLU A 42 -5.50 -5.18 8.49
C GLU A 42 -4.36 -5.36 7.48
N ILE A 43 -3.49 -4.35 7.32
CA ILE A 43 -2.31 -4.42 6.46
C ILE A 43 -1.28 -5.41 7.04
N GLY A 44 -1.32 -5.66 8.34
CA GLY A 44 -0.49 -6.64 9.03
C GLY A 44 0.93 -6.16 9.35
N GLY A 45 1.63 -6.94 10.17
CA GLY A 45 3.04 -6.74 10.49
C GLY A 45 3.96 -7.30 9.41
N GLY A 46 5.11 -6.65 9.19
CA GLY A 46 6.09 -7.06 8.19
C GLY A 46 7.11 -5.96 7.91
N SER A 47 8.00 -6.17 6.94
CA SER A 47 8.84 -5.08 6.45
C SER A 47 7.98 -4.01 5.78
N HIS A 48 8.50 -2.78 5.69
CA HIS A 48 7.83 -1.65 5.04
C HIS A 48 7.29 -2.01 3.63
N LEU A 49 8.04 -2.85 2.90
CA LEU A 49 7.66 -3.37 1.58
C LEU A 49 6.48 -4.34 1.61
N GLN A 50 6.39 -5.20 2.63
CA GLN A 50 5.24 -6.10 2.80
C GLN A 50 3.98 -5.32 3.12
N GLN A 51 4.10 -4.34 4.02
CA GLN A 51 2.97 -3.46 4.37
C GLN A 51 2.50 -2.66 3.16
N LEU A 52 3.43 -2.17 2.34
CA LEU A 52 3.12 -1.48 1.11
C LEU A 52 2.42 -2.39 0.09
N GLY A 53 2.91 -3.62 -0.09
CA GLY A 53 2.27 -4.59 -0.99
C GLY A 53 0.84 -4.92 -0.56
N ASN A 54 0.63 -5.15 0.73
CA ASN A 54 -0.70 -5.41 1.30
C ASN A 54 -1.62 -4.18 1.17
N LEU A 55 -1.10 -2.98 1.38
CA LEU A 55 -1.84 -1.73 1.18
C LEU A 55 -2.24 -1.55 -0.29
N MET A 56 -1.33 -1.82 -1.23
CA MET A 56 -1.61 -1.71 -2.67
C MET A 56 -2.65 -2.73 -3.13
N GLN A 57 -2.59 -3.95 -2.59
CA GLN A 57 -3.62 -4.98 -2.81
C GLN A 57 -4.99 -4.52 -2.31
N LYS A 58 -5.08 -4.08 -1.04
CA LYS A 58 -6.34 -3.63 -0.43
C LYS A 58 -6.92 -2.38 -1.07
N THR A 59 -6.08 -1.49 -1.59
CA THR A 59 -6.53 -0.22 -2.20
C THR A 59 -6.73 -0.32 -3.71
N GLY A 60 -6.35 -1.43 -4.36
CA GLY A 60 -6.39 -1.58 -5.82
C GLY A 60 -5.50 -0.58 -6.57
N LYS A 61 -4.60 0.14 -5.88
CA LYS A 61 -3.77 1.22 -6.43
C LYS A 61 -2.45 0.70 -6.95
N PHE A 62 -2.51 -0.24 -7.89
CA PHE A 62 -1.33 -0.88 -8.47
C PHE A 62 -0.46 0.06 -9.31
N ASP A 63 -1.00 1.15 -9.85
CA ASP A 63 -0.21 2.13 -10.61
C ASP A 63 0.77 2.92 -9.74
N ARG A 64 0.41 3.20 -8.48
CA ARG A 64 1.37 3.79 -7.52
C ARG A 64 2.47 2.80 -7.11
N ALA A 65 2.23 1.49 -7.24
CA ALA A 65 3.26 0.47 -7.06
C ALA A 65 4.34 0.64 -8.11
N LYS A 66 3.94 0.78 -9.38
CA LYS A 66 4.86 0.98 -10.52
C LYS A 66 5.73 2.22 -10.32
N ASP A 67 5.16 3.33 -9.85
CA ASP A 67 5.92 4.55 -9.55
C ASP A 67 6.96 4.33 -8.45
N MET A 68 6.58 3.73 -7.32
CA MET A 68 7.53 3.43 -6.24
C MET A 68 8.67 2.50 -6.69
N PHE A 69 8.38 1.55 -7.57
CA PHE A 69 9.41 0.65 -8.12
C PHE A 69 10.37 1.34 -9.07
N SER A 70 9.91 2.35 -9.81
CA SER A 70 10.79 3.15 -10.66
C SER A 70 11.80 3.96 -9.84
N THR A 71 11.38 4.44 -8.66
CA THR A 71 12.24 5.19 -7.74
C THR A 71 13.22 4.28 -6.99
N GLU A 72 12.80 3.08 -6.58
CA GLU A 72 13.65 2.12 -5.86
C GLU A 72 14.73 1.45 -6.72
N ARG A 73 14.58 1.43 -8.05
CA ARG A 73 15.61 0.92 -8.98
C ARG A 73 16.91 1.73 -8.95
N ASN A 74 16.91 2.92 -8.33
CA ASN A 74 18.11 3.71 -8.09
C ASN A 74 18.77 3.44 -6.72
N ILE A 75 18.17 2.64 -5.84
CA ILE A 75 18.67 2.34 -4.48
C ILE A 75 19.48 1.01 -4.47
N THR A 76 19.71 0.42 -5.65
CA THR A 76 20.17 -0.98 -5.80
C THR A 76 21.66 -1.21 -5.58
N SER A 77 22.42 -0.21 -5.12
CA SER A 77 23.87 -0.34 -4.94
C SER A 77 24.32 -0.90 -3.58
N GLU A 78 23.46 -0.96 -2.56
CA GLU A 78 23.88 -1.29 -1.18
C GLU A 78 23.09 -2.42 -0.47
N ARG A 79 22.12 -3.07 -1.14
CA ARG A 79 21.35 -4.16 -0.50
C ARG A 79 22.12 -5.48 -0.48
N THR A 80 22.12 -6.17 0.66
CA THR A 80 22.63 -7.54 0.77
C THR A 80 21.86 -8.50 -0.14
N TRP A 81 22.46 -9.63 -0.53
CA TRP A 81 21.80 -10.60 -1.41
C TRP A 81 20.47 -11.12 -0.83
N PHE A 82 20.37 -11.31 0.48
CA PHE A 82 19.11 -11.66 1.16
C PHE A 82 18.03 -10.60 1.00
N GLU A 83 18.38 -9.32 1.12
CA GLU A 83 17.45 -8.21 0.94
C GLU A 83 16.99 -8.10 -0.52
N GLN A 84 17.87 -8.37 -1.47
CA GLN A 84 17.52 -8.41 -2.89
C GLN A 84 16.54 -9.56 -3.20
N ILE A 85 16.74 -10.75 -2.63
CA ILE A 85 15.78 -11.87 -2.78
C ILE A 85 14.42 -11.48 -2.22
N ARG A 86 14.39 -10.98 -0.98
CA ARG A 86 13.13 -10.58 -0.32
C ARG A 86 12.42 -9.49 -1.11
N PHE A 87 13.16 -8.51 -1.63
CA PHE A 87 12.62 -7.44 -2.46
C PHE A 87 11.99 -7.98 -3.74
N ASN A 88 12.75 -8.75 -4.54
CA ASN A 88 12.26 -9.33 -5.79
C ASN A 88 11.04 -10.23 -5.57
N HIS A 89 11.01 -11.00 -4.48
CA HIS A 89 9.85 -11.81 -4.13
C HIS A 89 8.59 -10.97 -3.80
N GLN A 90 8.75 -9.85 -3.09
CA GLN A 90 7.64 -8.93 -2.82
C GLN A 90 7.12 -8.26 -4.10
N LEU A 91 8.01 -7.92 -5.04
CA LEU A 91 7.60 -7.44 -6.36
C LEU A 91 6.81 -8.49 -7.13
N GLY A 92 7.31 -9.72 -7.17
CA GLY A 92 6.62 -10.84 -7.80
C GLY A 92 5.19 -10.98 -7.26
N TYR A 93 5.03 -10.88 -5.94
CA TYR A 93 3.71 -10.93 -5.29
C TYR A 93 2.80 -9.80 -5.75
N ILE A 94 3.27 -8.56 -5.73
CA ILE A 94 2.46 -7.39 -6.10
C ILE A 94 2.02 -7.45 -7.57
N PHE A 95 2.91 -7.85 -8.49
CA PHE A 95 2.55 -8.00 -9.91
C PHE A 95 1.57 -9.16 -10.13
N ARG A 96 1.68 -10.25 -9.35
CA ARG A 96 0.72 -11.35 -9.41
C ARG A 96 -0.66 -10.90 -9.01
N GLU A 97 -0.78 -10.15 -7.91
CA GLU A 97 -2.06 -9.60 -7.44
C GLU A 97 -2.65 -8.56 -8.41
N ASN A 98 -1.80 -7.86 -9.18
CA ASN A 98 -2.25 -6.98 -10.27
C ASN A 98 -2.63 -7.73 -11.57
N GLY A 99 -2.53 -9.07 -11.61
CA GLY A 99 -2.76 -9.87 -12.82
C GLY A 99 -1.65 -9.80 -13.87
N GLU A 100 -0.54 -9.13 -13.59
CA GLU A 100 0.64 -9.02 -14.47
C GLU A 100 1.58 -10.22 -14.28
N PHE A 101 1.09 -11.43 -14.55
CA PHE A 101 1.77 -12.69 -14.23
C PHE A 101 3.15 -12.85 -14.88
N VAL A 102 3.35 -12.35 -16.11
CA VAL A 102 4.64 -12.42 -16.81
C VAL A 102 5.71 -11.60 -16.06
N LYS A 103 5.34 -10.41 -15.57
CA LYS A 103 6.25 -9.60 -14.77
C LYS A 103 6.48 -10.24 -13.40
N ALA A 104 5.43 -10.77 -12.78
CA ALA A 104 5.53 -11.48 -11.52
C ALA A 104 6.56 -12.61 -11.58
N LEU A 105 6.46 -13.47 -12.60
CA LEU A 105 7.41 -14.54 -12.89
C LEU A 105 8.84 -14.01 -13.02
N SER A 106 9.06 -12.96 -13.83
CA SER A 106 10.40 -12.40 -14.02
C SER A 106 11.07 -11.94 -12.72
N TYR A 107 10.27 -11.45 -11.75
CA TYR A 107 10.79 -11.04 -10.45
C TYR A 107 11.04 -12.23 -9.52
N TYR A 108 10.18 -13.26 -9.55
CA TYR A 108 10.45 -14.50 -8.82
C TYR A 108 11.70 -15.22 -9.34
N GLU A 109 11.90 -15.25 -10.65
CA GLU A 109 13.09 -15.82 -11.28
C GLU A 109 14.36 -15.07 -10.84
N LYS A 110 14.34 -13.73 -10.85
CA LYS A 110 15.47 -12.94 -10.31
C LYS A 110 15.79 -13.25 -8.85
N ALA A 111 14.76 -13.40 -8.01
CA ALA A 111 14.96 -13.79 -6.61
C ALA A 111 15.62 -15.18 -6.52
N LEU A 112 15.18 -16.12 -7.35
CA LEU A 112 15.71 -17.47 -7.41
C LEU A 112 17.17 -17.50 -7.91
N ASP A 113 17.49 -16.70 -8.91
CA ASP A 113 18.84 -16.62 -9.48
C ASP A 113 19.84 -16.05 -8.48
N ILE A 114 19.45 -15.00 -7.74
CA ILE A 114 20.27 -14.45 -6.66
C ILE A 114 20.45 -15.50 -5.56
N GLN A 115 19.39 -16.22 -5.20
CA GLN A 115 19.47 -17.27 -4.19
C GLN A 115 20.45 -18.38 -4.61
N LYS A 116 20.37 -18.85 -5.86
CA LYS A 116 21.28 -19.86 -6.41
C LYS A 116 22.73 -19.39 -6.49
N ALA A 117 22.96 -18.10 -6.77
CA ALA A 117 24.31 -17.54 -6.90
C ALA A 117 25.01 -17.32 -5.54
N ASN A 118 24.26 -17.31 -4.44
CA ASN A 118 24.77 -17.04 -3.08
C ASN A 118 24.57 -18.24 -2.11
N LEU A 119 24.14 -19.40 -2.64
CA LEU A 119 24.09 -20.70 -1.97
C LEU A 119 25.39 -21.47 -2.24
#